data_AF-A0A7S4AM13-F1
#
_entry.id   AF-A0A7S4AM13-F1
#
_cell.length_a   1.000
_cell.length_b   1.000
_cell.length_c   1.000
_cell.angle_alpha   90.00
_cell.angle_beta   90.00
_cell.angle_gamma   90.00
#
_symmetry.space_group_name_H-M   'P 1'
#
loop_
_entity.id
_entity.type
_entity.pdbx_description
1 polymer ?
#
loop_
_entity_poly.entity_id
_entity_poly.type
_entity_poly.pdbx_seq_one_letter_code
_entity_poly.pdbx_strand_id
1 'polypeptide(L)'
;MTTATTAENNHVLPDIAISSVKEADDVMTRDLLRLSFEDRNAIDEEIHGVSNAFPAETMELMQTALHNLSAELLQIPNKPAFDKSQLLFPNDTYVNTLDFRLRFLRCELFDARKAAIRMVTFLDLLDELGFGNEVLRRPIQFSDLSKEDVKLFRVGFVQMLPFRDRSGRPILAGVGTIGFQYDLIQRVGQVRFCSVLFMR
;
A
#
# COMPACT_ATOMS: atom_id res chain seq x y z
N MET A 1 47.82 22.65 53.15
CA MET A 1 46.67 23.20 52.40
C MET A 1 47.08 23.33 50.95
N THR A 2 46.45 22.79 49.91
CA THR A 2 45.41 21.77 49.74
C THR A 2 45.56 21.36 48.27
N THR A 3 45.45 20.07 47.99
CA THR A 3 45.47 19.43 46.67
C THR A 3 44.38 19.97 45.73
N ALA A 4 44.66 20.06 44.42
CA ALA A 4 43.61 20.04 43.39
C ALA A 4 44.15 19.47 42.07
N THR A 5 44.19 18.15 42.00
CA THR A 5 44.10 17.38 40.75
C THR A 5 42.67 17.52 40.22
N THR A 6 42.49 17.83 38.92
CA THR A 6 41.16 17.74 38.30
C THR A 6 41.27 17.13 36.91
N ALA A 7 40.89 15.85 36.90
CA ALA A 7 40.53 14.92 35.84
C ALA A 7 40.34 15.43 34.41
N GLU A 8 41.04 14.77 33.49
CA GLU A 8 40.65 14.60 32.09
C GLU A 8 39.31 13.85 32.01
N ASN A 9 38.27 14.51 31.50
CA ASN A 9 36.99 13.88 31.19
C ASN A 9 37.09 13.12 29.86
N ASN A 10 37.55 11.88 29.91
CA ASN A 10 37.30 10.91 28.83
C ASN A 10 35.81 10.54 28.87
N HIS A 11 35.04 11.08 27.92
CA HIS A 11 33.65 10.70 27.69
C HIS A 11 33.60 9.31 27.04
N VAL A 12 33.88 8.26 27.83
CA VAL A 12 33.61 6.88 27.44
C VAL A 12 32.10 6.69 27.50
N LEU A 13 31.47 6.53 26.33
CA LEU A 13 30.07 6.09 26.27
C LEU A 13 29.96 4.74 27.00
N PRO A 14 28.97 4.54 27.88
CA PRO A 14 28.89 3.33 28.68
C PRO A 14 28.66 2.10 27.79
N ASP A 15 29.36 1.00 28.09
CA ASP A 15 29.35 -0.32 27.40
C ASP A 15 27.98 -1.04 27.33
N ILE A 16 26.88 -0.35 27.60
CA ILE A 16 25.52 -0.88 27.74
C ILE A 16 24.91 -1.29 26.37
N ALA A 17 25.53 -0.90 25.25
CA ALA A 17 24.99 -1.14 23.91
C ALA A 17 25.51 -2.43 23.23
N ILE A 18 26.57 -3.08 23.72
CA ILE A 18 27.21 -4.20 22.99
C ILE A 18 26.69 -5.57 23.48
N SER A 19 26.38 -5.73 24.77
CA SER A 19 25.87 -7.01 25.29
C SER A 19 24.46 -7.32 24.78
N SER A 20 23.60 -6.30 24.68
CA SER A 20 22.21 -6.45 24.24
C SER A 20 22.08 -6.84 22.77
N VAL A 21 23.00 -6.39 21.91
CA VAL A 21 23.02 -6.75 20.48
C VAL A 21 23.43 -8.20 20.30
N LYS A 22 24.48 -8.64 21.00
CA LYS A 22 24.94 -10.02 20.92
C LYS A 22 23.91 -11.01 21.49
N GLU A 23 23.27 -10.65 22.60
CA GLU A 23 22.17 -11.45 23.17
C GLU A 23 20.98 -11.56 22.21
N ALA A 24 20.64 -10.48 21.51
CA ALA A 24 19.59 -10.50 20.49
C ALA A 24 19.97 -11.40 19.30
N ASP A 25 21.21 -11.30 18.80
CA ASP A 25 21.73 -12.14 17.72
C ASP A 25 21.75 -13.63 18.12
N ASP A 26 22.15 -13.95 19.35
CA ASP A 26 22.19 -15.33 19.87
C ASP A 26 20.78 -15.93 20.02
N VAL A 27 19.80 -15.13 20.44
CA VAL A 27 18.38 -15.53 20.49
C VAL A 27 17.86 -15.80 19.08
N MET A 28 18.09 -14.86 18.16
CA MET A 28 17.60 -14.93 16.78
C MET A 28 18.25 -16.09 16.02
N THR A 29 19.55 -16.31 16.19
CA THR A 29 20.29 -17.43 15.59
C THR A 29 19.76 -18.77 16.10
N ARG A 30 19.55 -18.91 17.41
CA ARG A 30 19.00 -20.13 18.01
C ARG A 30 17.60 -20.44 17.50
N ASP A 31 16.75 -19.44 17.37
CA ASP A 31 15.38 -19.64 16.88
C ASP A 31 15.36 -19.96 15.37
N LEU A 32 16.20 -19.32 14.56
CA LEU A 32 16.38 -19.67 13.15
C LEU A 32 16.93 -21.08 12.95
N LEU A 33 17.84 -21.54 13.82
CA LEU A 33 18.39 -22.91 13.76
C LEU A 33 17.40 -23.99 14.19
N ARG A 34 16.38 -23.65 14.98
CA ARG A 34 15.29 -24.56 15.36
C ARG A 34 14.31 -24.82 14.22
N LEU A 35 14.25 -23.94 13.24
CA LEU A 35 13.42 -24.11 12.04
C LEU A 35 14.00 -25.17 11.11
N SER A 36 13.13 -25.89 10.42
CA SER A 36 13.55 -26.80 9.35
C SER A 36 14.20 -26.02 8.19
N PHE A 37 14.82 -26.74 7.27
CA PHE A 37 15.36 -26.12 6.05
C PHE A 37 14.22 -25.56 5.19
N GLU A 38 13.11 -26.30 5.12
CA GLU A 38 11.89 -25.93 4.41
C GLU A 38 11.25 -24.66 4.98
N ASP A 39 11.13 -24.55 6.31
CA ASP A 39 10.55 -23.37 6.96
C ASP A 39 11.41 -22.12 6.73
N ARG A 40 12.74 -22.27 6.81
CA ARG A 40 13.67 -21.16 6.53
C ARG A 40 13.58 -20.70 5.09
N ASN A 41 13.49 -21.64 4.14
CA ASN A 41 13.33 -21.30 2.73
C ASN A 41 11.96 -20.65 2.46
N ALA A 42 10.90 -21.12 3.09
CA ALA A 42 9.57 -20.51 2.98
C ALA A 42 9.54 -19.07 3.53
N ILE A 43 10.20 -18.82 4.67
CA ILE A 43 10.35 -17.47 5.23
C ILE A 43 11.18 -16.58 4.30
N ASP A 44 12.30 -17.08 3.76
CA ASP A 44 13.13 -16.34 2.82
C ASP A 44 12.36 -15.99 1.54
N GLU A 45 11.60 -16.94 1.00
CA GLU A 45 10.70 -16.74 -0.13
C GLU A 45 9.57 -15.76 0.18
N GLU A 46 9.01 -15.76 1.39
CA GLU A 46 7.97 -14.82 1.82
C GLU A 46 8.53 -13.40 1.95
N ILE A 47 9.66 -13.22 2.66
CA ILE A 47 10.35 -11.94 2.85
C ILE A 47 10.75 -11.36 1.49
N HIS A 48 11.22 -12.20 0.59
CA HIS A 48 11.61 -11.79 -0.76
C HIS A 48 10.44 -11.72 -1.75
N GLY A 49 9.23 -12.13 -1.35
CA GLY A 49 8.03 -12.14 -2.19
C GLY A 49 8.10 -13.10 -3.39
N VAL A 50 8.89 -14.17 -3.28
CA VAL A 50 9.05 -15.21 -4.31
C VAL A 50 7.85 -16.15 -4.31
N SER A 51 7.30 -16.47 -3.13
CA SER A 51 6.10 -17.30 -3.01
C SER A 51 4.84 -16.46 -3.24
N ASN A 52 3.95 -16.95 -4.10
CA ASN A 52 2.69 -16.29 -4.46
C ASN A 52 1.51 -17.21 -4.14
N ALA A 53 0.66 -16.80 -3.19
CA ALA A 53 -0.55 -17.54 -2.81
C ALA A 53 -1.71 -17.38 -3.82
N PHE A 54 -1.49 -16.65 -4.92
CA PHE A 54 -2.54 -16.41 -5.91
C PHE A 54 -2.82 -17.64 -6.76
N PRO A 55 -4.10 -17.93 -7.05
CA PRO A 55 -4.44 -18.92 -8.06
C PRO A 55 -3.93 -18.48 -9.43
N ALA A 56 -3.58 -19.44 -10.28
CA ALA A 56 -3.20 -19.16 -11.65
C ALA A 56 -4.36 -18.45 -12.38
N GLU A 57 -4.10 -17.27 -12.96
CA GLU A 57 -5.10 -16.49 -13.68
C GLU A 57 -5.42 -17.15 -15.03
N THR A 58 -6.40 -18.05 -15.06
CA THR A 58 -6.96 -18.57 -16.31
C THR A 58 -8.08 -17.67 -16.84
N MET A 59 -8.34 -17.73 -18.14
CA MET A 59 -9.41 -16.93 -18.75
C MET A 59 -10.78 -17.28 -18.16
N GLU A 60 -11.01 -18.55 -17.86
CA GLU A 60 -12.25 -19.05 -17.27
C GLU A 60 -12.46 -18.51 -15.85
N LEU A 61 -11.40 -18.49 -15.03
CA LEU A 61 -11.44 -17.95 -13.67
C LEU A 61 -11.83 -16.47 -13.70
N MET A 62 -11.16 -15.69 -14.56
CA MET A 62 -11.40 -14.26 -14.69
C MET A 62 -12.84 -13.98 -15.13
N GLN A 63 -13.32 -14.66 -16.18
CA GLN A 63 -14.69 -14.47 -16.68
C GLN A 63 -15.74 -14.83 -15.63
N THR A 64 -15.57 -15.96 -14.94
CA THR A 64 -16.49 -16.41 -13.89
C THR A 64 -16.51 -15.42 -12.72
N ALA A 65 -15.34 -14.98 -12.28
CA ALA A 65 -15.22 -14.02 -11.18
C ALA A 65 -15.81 -12.65 -11.52
N LEU A 66 -15.63 -12.16 -12.75
CA LEU A 66 -16.23 -10.91 -13.22
C LEU A 66 -17.76 -10.98 -13.31
N HIS A 67 -18.29 -12.13 -13.74
CA HIS A 67 -19.72 -12.39 -13.74
C HIS A 67 -20.27 -12.36 -12.30
N ASN A 68 -19.63 -13.10 -11.39
CA ASN A 68 -20.01 -13.15 -9.97
C ASN A 68 -19.90 -11.78 -9.30
N LEU A 69 -18.84 -11.02 -9.57
CA LEU A 69 -18.67 -9.65 -9.06
C LEU A 69 -19.85 -8.76 -9.47
N SER A 70 -20.29 -8.87 -10.71
CA SER A 70 -21.43 -8.08 -11.21
C SER A 70 -22.72 -8.46 -10.47
N ALA A 71 -22.94 -9.74 -10.18
CA ALA A 71 -24.08 -10.21 -9.39
C ALA A 71 -24.03 -9.70 -7.94
N GLU A 72 -22.85 -9.76 -7.29
CA GLU A 72 -22.65 -9.27 -5.92
C GLU A 72 -22.85 -7.75 -5.81
N LEU A 73 -22.38 -6.97 -6.80
CA LEU A 73 -22.62 -5.52 -6.84
C LEU A 73 -24.11 -5.17 -6.89
N LEU A 74 -24.95 -5.97 -7.55
CA LEU A 74 -26.40 -5.77 -7.56
C LEU A 74 -27.03 -6.03 -6.19
N GLN A 75 -26.48 -6.96 -5.40
CA GLN A 75 -27.00 -7.30 -4.08
C GLN A 75 -26.68 -6.24 -3.01
N ILE A 76 -25.67 -5.39 -3.23
CA ILE A 76 -25.30 -4.34 -2.27
C ILE A 76 -26.38 -3.23 -2.28
N PRO A 77 -27.07 -2.97 -1.16
CA PRO A 77 -28.20 -2.04 -1.13
C PRO A 77 -27.77 -0.55 -1.18
N ASN A 78 -26.63 -0.22 -0.58
CA ASN A 78 -26.13 1.16 -0.50
C ASN A 78 -24.76 1.26 -1.17
N LYS A 79 -24.70 1.97 -2.29
CA LYS A 79 -23.47 2.15 -3.10
C LYS A 79 -23.52 3.48 -3.88
N PRO A 80 -23.60 4.62 -3.18
CA PRO A 80 -23.95 5.92 -3.77
C PRO A 80 -22.94 6.37 -4.82
N ALA A 81 -21.63 6.23 -4.60
CA ALA A 81 -20.64 6.63 -5.59
C ALA A 81 -20.65 5.71 -6.83
N PHE A 82 -20.91 4.41 -6.64
CA PHE A 82 -21.08 3.49 -7.76
C PHE A 82 -22.31 3.86 -8.57
N ASP A 83 -23.48 4.02 -7.96
CA ASP A 83 -24.73 4.35 -8.66
C ASP A 83 -24.61 5.70 -9.38
N LYS A 84 -23.96 6.68 -8.75
CA LYS A 84 -23.61 7.97 -9.35
C LYS A 84 -22.73 7.80 -10.59
N SER A 85 -21.73 6.92 -10.57
CA SER A 85 -20.90 6.62 -11.75
C SER A 85 -21.72 6.04 -12.91
N GLN A 86 -22.69 5.17 -12.61
CA GLN A 86 -23.55 4.55 -13.62
C GLN A 86 -24.54 5.56 -14.22
N LEU A 87 -25.08 6.46 -13.40
CA LEU A 87 -26.02 7.50 -13.81
C LEU A 87 -25.34 8.58 -14.67
N LEU A 88 -24.17 9.07 -14.26
CA LEU A 88 -23.48 10.15 -14.95
C LEU A 88 -22.76 9.70 -16.22
N PHE A 89 -22.23 8.46 -16.24
CA PHE A 89 -21.36 7.96 -17.31
C PHE A 89 -21.76 6.56 -17.81
N PRO A 90 -23.00 6.36 -18.30
CA PRO A 90 -23.51 5.02 -18.62
C PRO A 90 -22.70 4.28 -19.71
N ASN A 91 -22.09 5.02 -20.65
CA ASN A 91 -21.38 4.45 -21.79
C ASN A 91 -19.84 4.57 -21.71
N ASP A 92 -19.30 5.25 -20.70
CA ASP A 92 -17.88 5.63 -20.63
C ASP A 92 -17.33 5.61 -19.21
N THR A 93 -17.83 4.70 -18.36
CA THR A 93 -17.38 4.60 -16.98
C THR A 93 -16.18 3.67 -16.85
N TYR A 94 -15.05 4.23 -16.41
CA TYR A 94 -13.84 3.48 -16.06
C TYR A 94 -14.12 2.36 -15.05
N VAL A 95 -15.11 2.55 -14.17
CA VAL A 95 -15.53 1.57 -13.14
C VAL A 95 -16.05 0.27 -13.74
N ASN A 96 -16.59 0.30 -14.97
CA ASN A 96 -17.09 -0.89 -15.66
C ASN A 96 -16.03 -1.58 -16.54
N THR A 97 -14.83 -1.03 -16.65
CA THR A 97 -13.77 -1.67 -17.43
C THR A 97 -13.30 -2.96 -16.76
N LEU A 98 -12.92 -3.93 -17.60
CA LEU A 98 -12.36 -5.21 -17.14
C LEU A 98 -11.16 -5.00 -16.22
N ASP A 99 -10.25 -4.12 -16.61
CA ASP A 99 -9.04 -3.80 -15.86
C ASP A 99 -9.36 -3.27 -14.45
N PHE A 100 -10.29 -2.30 -14.36
CA PHE A 100 -10.68 -1.75 -13.07
C PHE A 100 -11.25 -2.82 -12.13
N ARG A 101 -12.17 -3.64 -12.62
CA ARG A 101 -12.83 -4.68 -11.83
C ARG A 101 -11.88 -5.81 -11.43
N LEU A 102 -10.97 -6.20 -12.33
CA LEU A 102 -9.97 -7.23 -12.05
C LEU A 102 -9.00 -6.80 -10.95
N ARG A 103 -8.69 -5.51 -10.78
CA ARG A 103 -7.85 -5.04 -9.65
C ARG A 103 -8.45 -5.44 -8.30
N PHE A 104 -9.75 -5.23 -8.11
CA PHE A 104 -10.42 -5.58 -6.85
C PHE A 104 -10.53 -7.09 -6.66
N LEU A 105 -10.81 -7.83 -7.74
CA LEU A 105 -10.83 -9.30 -7.70
C LEU A 105 -9.45 -9.86 -7.31
N ARG A 106 -8.37 -9.35 -7.91
CA ARG A 106 -7.00 -9.74 -7.55
C ARG A 106 -6.71 -9.44 -6.08
N CYS A 107 -7.06 -8.25 -5.58
CA CYS A 107 -6.84 -7.90 -4.17
C CYS A 107 -7.52 -8.86 -3.18
N GLU A 108 -8.60 -9.53 -3.58
CA GLU A 108 -9.39 -10.43 -2.72
C GLU A 108 -9.27 -11.90 -3.16
N LEU A 109 -8.21 -12.26 -3.90
CA LEU A 109 -7.98 -13.64 -4.40
C LEU A 109 -9.20 -14.23 -5.14
N PHE A 110 -9.87 -13.38 -5.92
CA PHE A 110 -11.08 -13.68 -6.69
C PHE A 110 -12.35 -14.01 -5.86
N ASP A 111 -12.40 -13.63 -4.57
CA ASP A 111 -13.64 -13.59 -3.78
C ASP A 111 -14.52 -12.42 -4.24
N ALA A 112 -15.52 -12.72 -5.08
CA ALA A 112 -16.39 -11.74 -5.71
C ALA A 112 -17.14 -10.86 -4.69
N ARG A 113 -17.56 -11.42 -3.56
CA ARG A 113 -18.34 -10.69 -2.55
C ARG A 113 -17.47 -9.67 -1.84
N LYS A 114 -16.28 -10.09 -1.38
CA LYS A 114 -15.32 -9.16 -0.75
C LYS A 114 -14.83 -8.10 -1.75
N ALA A 115 -14.58 -8.49 -2.99
CA ALA A 115 -14.17 -7.58 -4.04
C ALA A 115 -15.24 -6.52 -4.32
N ALA A 116 -16.53 -6.89 -4.37
CA ALA A 116 -17.64 -5.96 -4.55
C ALA A 116 -17.70 -4.94 -3.41
N ILE A 117 -17.62 -5.40 -2.16
CA ILE A 117 -17.61 -4.52 -0.98
C ILE A 117 -16.42 -3.56 -1.04
N ARG A 118 -15.20 -4.09 -1.27
CA ARG A 118 -13.99 -3.27 -1.37
C ARG A 118 -14.10 -2.23 -2.50
N MET A 119 -14.66 -2.61 -3.64
CA MET A 119 -14.84 -1.70 -4.78
C MET A 119 -15.80 -0.57 -4.44
N VAL A 120 -16.95 -0.86 -3.83
CA VAL A 120 -17.91 0.17 -3.41
C VAL A 120 -17.29 1.10 -2.37
N THR A 121 -16.67 0.55 -1.33
CA THR A 121 -15.99 1.36 -0.29
C THR A 121 -14.89 2.24 -0.87
N PHE A 122 -14.16 1.75 -1.87
CA PHE A 122 -13.15 2.54 -2.56
C PHE A 122 -13.76 3.70 -3.35
N LEU A 123 -14.87 3.47 -4.07
CA LEU A 123 -15.54 4.53 -4.83
C LEU A 123 -16.16 5.58 -3.92
N ASP A 124 -16.78 5.17 -2.82
CA ASP A 124 -17.33 6.10 -1.83
C ASP A 124 -16.21 6.96 -1.22
N LEU A 125 -15.06 6.34 -0.91
CA LEU A 125 -13.88 7.07 -0.48
C LEU A 125 -13.39 8.08 -1.52
N LEU A 126 -13.39 7.72 -2.81
CA LEU A 126 -12.99 8.64 -3.88
C LEU A 126 -13.95 9.83 -4.01
N ASP A 127 -15.26 9.60 -3.86
CA ASP A 127 -16.26 10.67 -3.90
C ASP A 127 -16.12 11.60 -2.68
N GLU A 128 -15.88 11.05 -1.48
CA GLU A 128 -15.63 11.80 -0.24
C GLU A 128 -14.37 12.67 -0.29
N LEU A 129 -13.32 12.22 -0.98
CA LEU A 129 -12.07 12.96 -1.10
C LEU A 129 -12.19 14.24 -1.95
N GLY A 130 -13.33 14.45 -2.62
CA GLY A 130 -13.65 15.73 -3.24
C GLY A 130 -12.91 15.99 -4.57
N PHE A 131 -12.37 14.96 -5.22
CA PHE A 131 -11.78 15.07 -6.56
C PHE A 131 -12.81 15.34 -7.68
N GLY A 132 -14.09 15.49 -7.31
CA GLY A 132 -15.20 15.72 -8.23
C GLY A 132 -15.65 14.44 -8.95
N ASN A 133 -16.66 14.55 -9.81
CA ASN A 133 -17.28 13.38 -10.44
C ASN A 133 -16.38 12.72 -11.51
N GLU A 134 -15.35 13.42 -12.00
CA GLU A 134 -14.47 12.92 -13.07
C GLU A 134 -13.65 11.69 -12.65
N VAL A 135 -13.34 11.52 -11.35
CA VAL A 135 -12.59 10.34 -10.87
C VAL A 135 -13.42 9.05 -10.91
N LEU A 136 -14.74 9.18 -11.00
CA LEU A 136 -15.64 8.05 -11.24
C LEU A 136 -15.72 7.68 -12.74
N ARG A 137 -15.33 8.61 -13.62
CA ARG A 137 -15.29 8.39 -15.07
C ARG A 137 -13.95 7.87 -15.55
N ARG A 138 -12.84 8.36 -15.00
CA ARG A 138 -11.48 8.08 -15.47
C ARG A 138 -10.48 7.89 -14.31
N PRO A 139 -9.30 7.28 -14.56
CA PRO A 139 -8.24 7.24 -13.57
C PRO A 139 -7.87 8.65 -13.08
N ILE A 140 -7.51 8.75 -11.79
CA ILE A 140 -7.03 9.99 -11.17
C ILE A 140 -5.75 10.43 -11.88
N GLN A 141 -5.68 11.70 -12.24
CA GLN A 141 -4.56 12.33 -12.89
C GLN A 141 -3.94 13.40 -11.98
N PHE A 142 -2.69 13.78 -12.27
CA PHE A 142 -2.02 14.87 -11.56
C PHE A 142 -2.76 16.21 -11.67
N SER A 143 -3.56 16.39 -12.71
CA SER A 143 -4.40 17.58 -12.91
C SER A 143 -5.57 17.68 -11.93
N ASP A 144 -5.94 16.57 -11.29
CA ASP A 144 -7.06 16.51 -10.35
C ASP A 144 -6.63 16.94 -8.94
N LEU A 145 -5.32 17.11 -8.73
CA LEU A 145 -4.73 17.52 -7.47
C LEU A 145 -4.73 19.05 -7.35
N SER A 146 -4.95 19.56 -6.14
CA SER A 146 -4.80 20.99 -5.86
C SER A 146 -3.35 21.44 -6.04
N LYS A 147 -3.11 22.75 -6.18
CA LYS A 147 -1.74 23.28 -6.30
C LYS A 147 -0.91 22.98 -5.06
N GLU A 148 -1.56 22.95 -3.90
CA GLU A 148 -1.00 22.61 -2.61
C GLU A 148 -0.58 21.14 -2.57
N ASP A 149 -1.42 20.23 -3.06
CA ASP A 149 -1.10 18.80 -3.15
C ASP A 149 0.08 18.55 -4.10
N VAL A 150 0.08 19.19 -5.27
CA VAL A 150 1.20 19.09 -6.23
C VAL A 150 2.49 19.61 -5.60
N LYS A 151 2.43 20.71 -4.83
CA LYS A 151 3.58 21.23 -4.11
C LYS A 151 4.08 20.21 -3.10
N LEU A 152 3.19 19.58 -2.33
CA LEU A 152 3.53 18.54 -1.36
C LEU A 152 4.18 17.32 -2.04
N PHE A 153 3.63 16.88 -3.17
CA PHE A 153 4.21 15.83 -4.00
C PHE A 153 5.64 16.15 -4.42
N ARG A 154 5.91 17.39 -4.83
CA ARG A 154 7.25 17.85 -5.24
C ARG A 154 8.25 17.92 -4.08
N VAL A 155 7.81 18.01 -2.83
CA VAL A 155 8.73 17.94 -1.68
C VAL A 155 9.35 16.54 -1.57
N GLY A 156 8.66 15.50 -2.05
CA GLY A 156 9.22 14.16 -2.13
C GLY A 156 9.34 13.45 -0.78
N PHE A 157 8.40 13.69 0.15
CA PHE A 157 8.29 12.89 1.38
C PHE A 157 7.97 11.43 1.10
N VAL A 158 7.27 11.19 -0.01
CA VAL A 158 6.93 9.88 -0.52
C VAL A 158 7.46 9.82 -1.94
N GLN A 159 8.38 8.90 -2.21
CA GLN A 159 9.06 8.76 -3.49
C GLN A 159 8.86 7.38 -4.08
N MET A 160 8.68 7.36 -5.39
CA MET A 160 8.76 6.15 -6.19
C MET A 160 10.20 5.91 -6.59
N LEU A 161 10.78 4.79 -6.17
CA LEU A 161 12.11 4.43 -6.63
C LEU A 161 12.04 3.94 -8.10
N PRO A 162 13.09 4.22 -8.90
CA PRO A 162 13.17 3.73 -10.28
C PRO A 162 13.42 2.21 -10.36
N PHE A 163 13.68 1.57 -9.22
CA PHE A 163 13.94 0.14 -9.09
C PHE A 163 12.72 -0.59 -8.55
N ARG A 164 12.63 -1.87 -8.90
CA ARG A 164 11.62 -2.80 -8.41
C ARG A 164 12.26 -3.79 -7.44
N ASP A 165 11.47 -4.39 -6.57
CA ASP A 165 11.94 -5.50 -5.75
C ASP A 165 12.15 -6.77 -6.60
N ARG A 166 12.56 -7.88 -5.95
CA ARG A 166 12.80 -9.16 -6.63
C ARG A 166 11.55 -9.72 -7.31
N SER A 167 10.37 -9.41 -6.80
CA SER A 167 9.07 -9.81 -7.35
C SER A 167 8.57 -8.87 -8.44
N GLY A 168 9.33 -7.83 -8.79
CA GLY A 168 8.94 -6.83 -9.78
C GLY A 168 7.93 -5.81 -9.26
N ARG A 169 7.71 -5.70 -7.95
CA ARG A 169 6.84 -4.67 -7.36
C ARG A 169 7.57 -3.33 -7.29
N PRO A 170 6.90 -2.21 -7.58
CA PRO A 170 7.51 -0.90 -7.40
C PRO A 170 7.76 -0.60 -5.91
N ILE A 171 8.80 0.16 -5.59
CA ILE A 171 9.15 0.48 -4.21
C ILE A 171 8.72 1.93 -3.89
N LEU A 172 7.87 2.07 -2.89
CA LEU A 172 7.48 3.36 -2.30
C LEU A 172 8.35 3.64 -1.07
N ALA A 173 9.16 4.69 -1.13
CA ALA A 173 10.03 5.09 -0.03
C ALA A 173 9.48 6.34 0.67
N GLY A 174 9.32 6.26 1.99
CA GLY A 174 9.09 7.43 2.84
C GLY A 174 10.44 8.04 3.25
N VAL A 175 10.64 9.34 3.01
CA VAL A 175 11.88 10.04 3.32
C VAL A 175 11.62 11.15 4.34
N GLY A 176 12.49 11.24 5.36
CA GLY A 176 12.39 12.25 6.42
C GLY A 176 11.18 12.00 7.34
N THR A 177 10.48 13.06 7.71
CA THR A 177 9.31 13.01 8.61
C THR A 177 8.01 12.61 7.90
N ILE A 178 8.04 12.09 6.67
CA ILE A 178 6.83 11.68 5.91
C ILE A 178 5.76 12.81 5.89
N GLY A 179 6.21 14.06 5.92
CA GLY A 179 5.35 15.23 5.97
C GLY A 179 4.49 15.38 7.24
N PHE A 180 4.90 14.86 8.41
CA PHE A 180 4.16 15.03 9.68
C PHE A 180 3.83 16.49 10.03
N GLN A 181 4.53 17.47 9.46
CA GLN A 181 4.19 18.88 9.59
C GLN A 181 2.93 19.33 8.81
N TYR A 182 2.38 18.47 7.96
CA TYR A 182 1.15 18.72 7.20
C TYR A 182 -0.05 18.02 7.84
N ASP A 183 -1.24 18.57 7.58
CA ASP A 183 -2.47 18.00 8.10
C ASP A 183 -2.68 16.56 7.59
N LEU A 184 -3.39 15.75 8.39
CA LEU A 184 -3.60 14.34 8.10
C LEU A 184 -4.29 14.13 6.74
N ILE A 185 -5.23 15.01 6.38
CA ILE A 185 -5.96 14.95 5.11
C ILE A 185 -4.99 15.07 3.93
N GLN A 186 -4.04 16.01 4.00
CA GLN A 186 -3.05 16.24 2.94
C GLN A 186 -2.05 15.09 2.81
N ARG A 187 -1.58 14.54 3.94
CA ARG A 187 -0.70 13.36 3.94
C ARG A 187 -1.37 12.12 3.37
N VAL A 188 -2.63 11.91 3.75
CA VAL A 188 -3.43 10.79 3.27
C VAL A 188 -3.68 10.93 1.76
N GLY A 189 -3.91 12.14 1.25
CA GLY A 189 -3.99 12.41 -0.19
C GLY A 189 -2.73 11.96 -0.95
N GLN A 190 -1.54 12.26 -0.43
CA GLN A 190 -0.27 11.88 -1.06
C GLN A 190 -0.07 10.35 -1.13
N VAL A 191 -0.27 9.67 0.00
CA VAL A 191 -0.12 8.20 0.05
C VAL A 191 -1.19 7.51 -0.81
N ARG A 192 -2.44 7.99 -0.78
CA ARG A 192 -3.54 7.38 -1.54
C ARG A 192 -3.43 7.59 -3.04
N PHE A 193 -2.98 8.76 -3.51
CA PHE A 193 -2.72 8.96 -4.94
C PHE A 193 -1.59 8.05 -5.43
N CYS A 194 -0.52 7.86 -4.65
CA CYS A 194 0.50 6.84 -4.95
C CYS A 194 -0.12 5.45 -5.03
N SER A 195 -0.95 5.04 -4.05
CA SER A 195 -1.62 3.73 -4.06
C SER A 195 -2.54 3.51 -5.27
N VAL A 196 -3.26 4.54 -5.73
CA VAL A 196 -4.09 4.48 -6.95
C VAL A 196 -3.23 4.34 -8.21
N LEU A 197 -2.05 4.97 -8.25
CA LEU A 197 -1.08 4.80 -9.32
C LEU A 197 -0.48 3.37 -9.36
N PHE A 198 -0.37 2.73 -8.19
CA PHE A 198 0.23 1.41 -7.98
C PHE A 198 -0.65 0.22 -8.36
N MET A 199 -1.96 0.41 -8.51
CA MET A 199 -2.87 -0.66 -8.96
C MET A 199 -2.80 -0.93 -10.47
N ARG A 200 -1.78 -0.44 -11.18
CA ARG A 200 -1.53 -0.72 -12.60
C ARG A 200 -0.70 -1.96 -12.81
#